data_AF-A0A371DXY8-F1
#
_entry.id   AF-A0A371DXY8-F1
#
_cell.length_a   1.000
_cell.length_b   1.000
_cell.length_c   1.000
_cell.angle_alpha   90.00
_cell.angle_beta   90.00
_cell.angle_gamma   90.00
#
_symmetry.space_group_name_H-M   'P 1'
#
loop_
_entity.id
_entity.type
_entity.pdbx_description
1 polymer ?
#
loop_
_entity_poly.entity_id
_entity_poly.type
_entity_poly.pdbx_seq_one_letter_code
_entity_poly.pdbx_strand_id
1 'polypeptide(L)'
;MSCSLCRLPYTPSTISVAPRWPPPGVLSEKQILYLKHAFGAGQYVVGLALEMVNMGLSSTQCSLQPRPDQPSDNNNFAVNNAAIVVNIVWETNSKTLLTFHLHCATILRHQLGLPDDSPVNLIELSLLEQIVGPTMDRLHAGRLPDFNYEGVLGAADQSRIDIESLWSKEGDSRPDFDWLEWQRRGLDWTAVRPDVFPRFRPQVAPTRISSLGALPESAEDIITIQPLDVLHVLLPYLDNRSFVNLLSTCRTLRHQALTIFQPHSRKRVLELGWAVPTDVEYAEFVKRNPPPPVATSPTTPTSPTEHKAGEAESGEESTSIQPWTDELDFSLVAMSHPKHSPFDADWFLYLSQVHRTQAMRCRRWVWALAKELTRIYHDKRAAGPYGDVLEGDGGRTKSPAWKRHAQTASQQLMIRGILLSTRKGEKNMSW
;
A
#
# COMPACT_ATOMS: atom_id res chain seq x y z
N MET A 1 15.84 -11.96 -10.98
CA MET A 1 14.44 -11.54 -11.26
C MET A 1 13.82 -10.96 -10.03
N SER A 2 13.83 -9.64 -9.86
CA SER A 2 13.39 -9.04 -8.60
C SER A 2 12.59 -7.76 -8.81
N CYS A 3 11.65 -7.52 -7.90
CA CYS A 3 10.95 -6.26 -7.81
C CYS A 3 11.95 -5.10 -7.70
N SER A 4 11.80 -4.09 -8.56
CA SER A 4 12.66 -2.92 -8.62
C SER A 4 12.56 -2.03 -7.36
N LEU A 5 11.59 -2.28 -6.48
CA LEU A 5 11.45 -1.56 -5.21
C LEU A 5 11.94 -2.36 -3.99
N CYS A 6 11.39 -3.56 -3.74
CA CYS A 6 11.74 -4.34 -2.54
C CYS A 6 12.84 -5.38 -2.77
N ARG A 7 13.31 -5.55 -4.02
CA ARG A 7 14.37 -6.51 -4.41
C ARG A 7 14.05 -7.99 -4.17
N LEU A 8 12.86 -8.33 -3.67
CA LEU A 8 12.44 -9.72 -3.49
C LEU A 8 12.12 -10.39 -4.85
N PRO A 9 12.27 -11.72 -4.95
CA PRO A 9 12.00 -12.45 -6.18
C PRO A 9 10.52 -12.47 -6.56
N TYR A 10 10.25 -12.82 -7.81
CA TYR A 10 8.92 -13.29 -8.20
C TYR A 10 8.84 -14.81 -8.13
N THR A 11 7.80 -15.35 -7.52
CA THR A 11 7.56 -16.80 -7.53
C THR A 11 6.86 -17.22 -8.82
N PRO A 12 7.15 -18.42 -9.38
CA PRO A 12 6.52 -18.85 -10.61
C PRO A 12 5.03 -19.17 -10.41
N SER A 13 4.27 -19.14 -11.51
CA SER A 13 2.90 -19.65 -11.55
C SER A 13 2.86 -21.18 -11.65
N THR A 14 1.71 -21.76 -11.32
CA THR A 14 1.44 -23.20 -11.48
C THR A 14 1.45 -23.66 -12.94
N ILE A 15 1.27 -22.75 -13.88
CA ILE A 15 1.30 -23.02 -15.33
C ILE A 15 2.71 -22.82 -15.93
N SER A 16 3.70 -22.64 -15.07
CA SER A 16 5.10 -22.51 -15.46
C SER A 16 5.69 -23.81 -15.96
N VAL A 17 6.52 -23.73 -17.00
CA VAL A 17 7.27 -24.88 -17.53
C VAL A 17 8.69 -24.86 -16.95
N ALA A 18 9.04 -25.89 -16.17
CA ALA A 18 10.28 -25.98 -15.39
C ALA A 18 10.51 -24.82 -14.39
N PRO A 19 9.54 -24.50 -13.52
CA PRO A 19 9.66 -23.44 -12.51
C PRO A 19 10.79 -23.70 -11.52
N ARG A 20 11.47 -22.62 -11.11
CA ARG A 20 12.29 -22.60 -9.89
C ARG A 20 11.43 -22.22 -8.70
N TRP A 21 10.94 -23.23 -7.99
CA TRP A 21 10.18 -23.01 -6.78
C TRP A 21 11.10 -22.68 -5.60
N PRO A 22 10.69 -21.77 -4.71
CA PRO A 22 11.29 -21.65 -3.39
C PRO A 22 11.25 -23.02 -2.68
N PRO A 23 12.24 -23.34 -1.81
CA PRO A 23 12.22 -24.58 -1.06
C PRO A 23 10.92 -24.75 -0.27
N PRO A 24 10.36 -25.98 -0.17
CA PRO A 24 9.13 -26.22 0.56
C PRO A 24 9.19 -25.71 2.01
N GLY A 25 8.14 -25.05 2.47
CA GLY A 25 8.02 -24.54 3.83
C GLY A 25 8.71 -23.19 4.10
N VAL A 26 9.48 -22.64 3.15
CA VAL A 26 10.09 -21.30 3.32
C VAL A 26 9.04 -20.21 3.17
N LEU A 27 8.13 -20.35 2.20
CA LEU A 27 7.03 -19.44 1.98
C LEU A 27 5.69 -20.12 2.26
N SER A 28 4.78 -19.38 2.88
CA SER A 28 3.36 -19.73 2.93
C SER A 28 2.71 -19.57 1.56
N GLU A 29 1.58 -20.26 1.35
CA GLU A 29 0.80 -20.14 0.11
C GLU A 29 0.38 -18.69 -0.19
N LYS A 30 0.04 -17.91 0.85
CA LYS A 30 -0.29 -16.49 0.72
C LYS A 30 0.89 -15.64 0.23
N GLN A 31 2.10 -15.96 0.69
CA GLN A 31 3.33 -15.27 0.25
C GLN A 31 3.68 -15.67 -1.19
N ILE A 32 3.52 -16.94 -1.56
CA ILE A 32 3.69 -17.40 -2.96
C ILE A 32 2.69 -16.67 -3.87
N LEU A 33 1.42 -16.60 -3.49
CA LEU A 33 0.43 -15.89 -4.29
C LEU A 33 0.80 -14.40 -4.43
N TYR A 34 1.22 -13.75 -3.34
CA TYR A 34 1.65 -12.35 -3.39
C TYR A 34 2.87 -12.13 -4.31
N LEU A 35 3.92 -12.92 -4.16
CA LEU A 35 5.16 -12.77 -4.93
C LEU A 35 5.03 -13.23 -6.39
N LYS A 36 3.95 -13.93 -6.74
CA LYS A 36 3.66 -14.37 -8.11
C LYS A 36 3.25 -13.23 -9.03
N HIS A 37 2.62 -12.19 -8.49
CA HIS A 37 2.08 -11.07 -9.26
C HIS A 37 3.08 -9.93 -9.37
N ALA A 38 3.11 -9.33 -10.56
CA ALA A 38 3.95 -8.20 -10.89
C ALA A 38 3.12 -7.06 -11.50
N PHE A 39 3.63 -5.86 -11.39
CA PHE A 39 3.18 -4.66 -12.06
C PHE A 39 4.37 -4.13 -12.85
N GLY A 40 4.30 -4.24 -14.19
CA GLY A 40 5.30 -3.67 -15.09
C GLY A 40 4.96 -2.21 -15.36
N ALA A 41 5.97 -1.34 -15.40
CA ALA A 41 5.86 0.05 -15.80
C ALA A 41 7.09 0.48 -16.63
N GLY A 42 6.86 1.30 -17.65
CA GLY A 42 7.90 1.83 -18.51
C GLY A 42 7.39 2.18 -19.89
N GLN A 43 8.19 2.92 -20.67
CA GLN A 43 7.79 3.35 -22.01
C GLN A 43 7.71 2.19 -23.02
N TYR A 44 8.34 1.06 -22.70
CA TYR A 44 8.35 -0.15 -23.54
C TYR A 44 7.34 -1.20 -23.06
N VAL A 45 6.64 -0.94 -21.95
CA VAL A 45 5.55 -1.78 -21.48
C VAL A 45 4.33 -1.46 -22.33
N VAL A 46 3.72 -2.47 -22.96
CA VAL A 46 2.50 -2.28 -23.74
C VAL A 46 1.44 -1.60 -22.87
N GLY A 47 0.95 -0.43 -23.27
CA GLY A 47 -0.01 0.32 -22.45
C GLY A 47 0.59 1.02 -21.23
N LEU A 48 1.91 1.24 -21.21
CA LEU A 48 2.73 1.97 -20.23
C LEU A 48 2.84 1.34 -18.85
N ALA A 49 1.81 0.62 -18.41
CA ALA A 49 1.80 -0.11 -17.16
C ALA A 49 0.82 -1.30 -17.25
N LEU A 50 1.20 -2.45 -16.72
CA LEU A 50 0.39 -3.66 -16.79
C LEU A 50 0.55 -4.51 -15.53
N GLU A 51 -0.55 -5.11 -15.09
CA GLU A 51 -0.48 -6.23 -14.17
C GLU A 51 -0.12 -7.51 -14.91
N MET A 52 0.75 -8.30 -14.30
CA MET A 52 1.29 -9.51 -14.89
C MET A 52 1.47 -10.61 -13.86
N VAL A 53 1.62 -11.83 -14.35
CA VAL A 53 1.86 -13.04 -13.57
C VAL A 53 3.14 -13.69 -14.05
N ASN A 54 4.06 -13.99 -13.13
CA ASN A 54 5.28 -14.69 -13.50
C ASN A 54 4.95 -16.10 -14.01
N MET A 55 5.30 -16.37 -15.27
CA MET A 55 5.08 -17.66 -15.94
C MET A 55 6.28 -18.59 -15.84
N GLY A 56 7.44 -18.14 -15.36
CA GLY A 56 8.65 -18.95 -15.11
C GLY A 56 9.06 -19.90 -16.24
N LEU A 57 8.68 -19.61 -17.49
CA LEU A 57 8.78 -20.54 -18.61
C LEU A 57 10.25 -20.76 -18.98
N SER A 58 10.77 -21.99 -18.99
CA SER A 58 12.03 -22.28 -19.69
C SER A 58 11.80 -22.33 -21.21
N SER A 59 12.63 -21.66 -22.03
CA SER A 59 12.47 -21.67 -23.52
C SER A 59 12.94 -22.98 -24.15
N THR A 60 13.42 -23.92 -23.33
CA THR A 60 14.08 -25.14 -23.81
C THR A 60 13.18 -26.08 -24.62
N GLN A 61 11.86 -25.87 -24.67
CA GLN A 61 10.97 -26.62 -25.55
C GLN A 61 10.82 -26.05 -26.98
N CYS A 62 11.27 -24.81 -27.26
CA CYS A 62 11.25 -24.25 -28.62
C CYS A 62 12.58 -24.39 -29.37
N SER A 63 13.66 -24.84 -28.72
CA SER A 63 14.88 -25.25 -29.41
C SER A 63 14.83 -26.76 -29.65
N LEU A 64 14.86 -27.17 -30.92
CA LEU A 64 14.92 -28.58 -31.35
C LEU A 64 16.15 -29.34 -30.81
N GLN A 65 17.11 -28.63 -30.20
CA GLN A 65 18.17 -29.21 -29.37
C GLN A 65 18.39 -28.30 -28.15
N PRO A 66 17.91 -28.67 -26.95
CA PRO A 66 18.32 -28.01 -25.72
C PRO A 66 19.82 -28.27 -25.53
N ARG A 67 20.61 -27.20 -25.56
CA ARG A 67 22.01 -27.26 -25.13
C ARG A 67 22.02 -27.58 -23.63
N PRO A 68 22.55 -28.74 -23.20
CA PRO A 68 22.49 -29.17 -21.79
C PRO A 68 23.24 -28.21 -20.85
N ASP A 69 24.11 -27.37 -21.38
CA ASP A 69 24.91 -26.37 -20.69
C ASP A 69 24.22 -25.00 -20.53
N GLN A 70 23.05 -24.77 -21.15
CA GLN A 70 22.41 -23.45 -21.13
C GLN A 70 20.89 -23.44 -20.89
N PRO A 71 20.39 -23.93 -19.75
CA PRO A 71 19.02 -23.59 -19.34
C PRO A 71 18.87 -22.08 -19.15
N SER A 72 18.13 -21.43 -20.02
CA SER A 72 17.70 -20.04 -19.89
C SER A 72 16.47 -19.99 -19.00
N ASP A 73 16.55 -19.33 -17.85
CA ASP A 73 15.35 -18.92 -17.13
C ASP A 73 14.73 -17.79 -17.93
N ASN A 74 13.59 -18.02 -18.59
CA ASN A 74 12.95 -16.89 -19.23
C ASN A 74 12.19 -16.09 -18.19
N ASN A 75 12.40 -14.79 -18.26
CA ASN A 75 11.67 -13.75 -17.57
C ASN A 75 10.29 -13.53 -18.23
N ASN A 76 9.51 -14.60 -18.40
CA ASN A 76 8.22 -14.54 -19.05
C ASN A 76 7.12 -14.21 -18.04
N PHE A 77 6.31 -13.22 -18.38
CA PHE A 77 5.17 -12.79 -17.61
C PHE A 77 3.92 -12.83 -18.50
N ALA A 78 2.86 -13.48 -18.04
CA ALA A 78 1.56 -13.37 -18.71
C ALA A 78 0.87 -12.10 -18.23
N VAL A 79 0.35 -11.30 -19.15
CA VAL A 79 -0.45 -10.12 -18.80
C VAL A 79 -1.79 -10.57 -18.24
N ASN A 80 -2.18 -10.05 -17.08
CA ASN A 80 -3.48 -10.36 -16.49
C ASN A 80 -4.60 -10.02 -17.48
N ASN A 81 -5.52 -10.96 -17.69
CA ASN A 81 -6.68 -10.79 -18.58
C ASN A 81 -6.36 -10.57 -20.08
N ALA A 82 -5.15 -10.87 -20.53
CA ALA A 82 -4.79 -10.83 -21.95
C ALA A 82 -4.01 -12.08 -22.37
N ALA A 83 -4.19 -12.50 -23.63
CA ALA A 83 -3.40 -13.58 -24.23
C ALA A 83 -2.02 -13.06 -24.70
N ILE A 84 -1.33 -12.32 -23.83
CA ILE A 84 -0.04 -11.69 -24.11
C ILE A 84 0.96 -12.21 -23.10
N VAL A 85 2.11 -12.66 -23.62
CA VAL A 85 3.28 -12.98 -22.82
C VAL A 85 4.32 -11.90 -23.07
N VAL A 86 4.78 -11.26 -22.01
CA VAL A 86 5.88 -10.29 -22.01
C VAL A 86 7.13 -11.00 -21.55
N ASN A 87 8.16 -11.03 -22.39
CA ASN A 87 9.49 -11.44 -21.98
C ASN A 87 10.27 -10.21 -21.51
N ILE A 88 10.74 -10.22 -20.26
CA ILE A 88 11.44 -9.10 -19.66
C ILE A 88 12.95 -9.34 -19.73
N VAL A 89 13.65 -8.62 -20.59
CA VAL A 89 15.11 -8.64 -20.58
C VAL A 89 15.59 -7.58 -19.58
N TRP A 90 16.02 -8.05 -18.40
CA TRP A 90 16.50 -7.16 -17.32
C TRP A 90 17.83 -6.49 -17.64
N GLU A 91 18.62 -7.12 -18.51
CA GLU A 91 19.98 -6.72 -18.86
C GLU A 91 20.00 -6.16 -20.29
N THR A 92 19.43 -4.97 -20.50
CA THR A 92 19.58 -4.26 -21.78
C THR A 92 20.27 -2.93 -21.59
N ASN A 93 21.32 -2.71 -22.38
CA ASN A 93 21.97 -1.40 -22.46
C ASN A 93 20.93 -0.37 -22.91
N SER A 94 20.72 0.68 -22.11
CA SER A 94 19.87 1.86 -22.39
C SER A 94 18.35 1.67 -22.44
N LYS A 95 17.84 0.45 -22.29
CA LYS A 95 16.40 0.18 -22.17
C LYS A 95 16.14 -0.52 -20.85
N THR A 96 15.01 -0.23 -20.25
CA THR A 96 14.65 -0.87 -19.00
C THR A 96 13.15 -1.12 -18.99
N LEU A 97 12.75 -2.01 -18.11
CA LEU A 97 11.37 -2.21 -17.73
C LEU A 97 11.40 -2.36 -16.22
N LEU A 98 10.66 -1.50 -15.52
CA LEU A 98 10.55 -1.60 -14.08
C LEU A 98 9.42 -2.56 -13.77
N THR A 99 9.68 -3.54 -12.92
CA THR A 99 8.60 -4.37 -12.39
C THR A 99 8.56 -4.25 -10.89
N PHE A 100 7.36 -4.28 -10.34
CA PHE A 100 7.12 -4.21 -8.92
C PHE A 100 6.17 -5.34 -8.51
N HIS A 101 6.24 -5.84 -7.28
CA HIS A 101 5.07 -6.54 -6.73
C HIS A 101 3.88 -5.58 -6.69
N LEU A 102 2.65 -6.09 -6.82
CA LEU A 102 1.45 -5.25 -6.93
C LEU A 102 1.37 -4.19 -5.83
N HIS A 103 1.54 -4.58 -4.57
CA HIS A 103 1.47 -3.64 -3.44
C HIS A 103 2.66 -2.69 -3.35
N CYS A 104 3.84 -3.10 -3.83
CA CYS A 104 4.97 -2.20 -3.99
C CYS A 104 4.65 -1.10 -5.00
N ALA A 105 3.99 -1.45 -6.11
CA ALA A 105 3.52 -0.47 -7.09
C ALA A 105 2.47 0.47 -6.51
N THR A 106 1.46 -0.06 -5.82
CA THR A 106 0.40 0.76 -5.18
C THR A 106 0.98 1.79 -4.21
N ILE A 107 1.89 1.37 -3.34
CA ILE A 107 2.55 2.28 -2.39
C ILE A 107 3.42 3.32 -3.11
N LEU A 108 4.21 2.90 -4.11
CA LEU A 108 5.03 3.82 -4.91
C LEU A 108 4.18 4.85 -5.65
N ARG A 109 3.11 4.41 -6.30
CA ARG A 109 2.16 5.28 -7.00
C ARG A 109 1.52 6.29 -6.07
N HIS A 110 1.15 5.87 -4.86
CA HIS A 110 0.67 6.80 -3.85
C HIS A 110 1.72 7.85 -3.48
N GLN A 111 2.99 7.45 -3.24
CA GLN A 111 4.06 8.40 -2.94
C GLN A 111 4.32 9.40 -4.08
N LEU A 112 4.26 8.93 -5.33
CA LEU A 112 4.41 9.77 -6.52
C LEU A 112 3.21 10.67 -6.81
N GLY A 113 2.08 10.49 -6.10
CA GLY A 113 0.82 11.20 -6.39
C GLY A 113 0.13 10.71 -7.67
N LEU A 114 0.32 9.44 -8.06
CA LEU A 114 -0.21 8.81 -9.27
C LEU A 114 -1.14 7.61 -8.96
N PRO A 115 -2.17 7.77 -8.11
CA PRO A 115 -2.92 6.65 -7.53
C PRO A 115 -3.76 5.87 -8.55
N ASP A 116 -4.25 6.51 -9.61
CA ASP A 116 -5.18 5.91 -10.57
C ASP A 116 -4.56 5.65 -11.94
N ASP A 117 -5.27 4.86 -12.76
CA ASP A 117 -4.91 4.53 -14.15
C ASP A 117 -5.35 5.61 -15.16
N SER A 118 -5.42 6.88 -14.76
CA SER A 118 -5.66 7.96 -15.71
C SER A 118 -4.51 8.03 -16.75
N PRO A 119 -4.80 8.41 -18.01
CA PRO A 119 -3.78 8.53 -19.05
C PRO A 119 -2.56 9.34 -18.63
N VAL A 120 -2.78 10.47 -17.92
CA VAL A 120 -1.69 11.33 -17.43
C VAL A 120 -0.82 10.60 -16.42
N ASN A 121 -1.42 9.87 -15.46
CA ASN A 121 -0.68 9.13 -14.46
C ASN A 121 0.12 7.98 -15.07
N LEU A 122 -0.43 7.29 -16.06
CA LEU A 122 0.29 6.23 -16.78
C LEU A 122 1.47 6.78 -17.60
N ILE A 123 1.31 7.94 -18.22
CA ILE A 123 2.40 8.65 -18.91
C ILE A 123 3.49 9.05 -17.91
N GLU A 124 3.12 9.66 -16.79
CA GLU A 124 4.07 10.06 -15.74
C GLU A 124 4.80 8.85 -15.14
N LEU A 125 4.09 7.75 -14.90
CA LEU A 125 4.69 6.52 -14.38
C LEU A 125 5.66 5.87 -15.38
N SER A 126 5.37 5.95 -16.68
CA SER A 126 6.28 5.46 -17.73
C SER A 126 7.61 6.23 -17.83
N LEU A 127 7.67 7.44 -17.28
CA LEU A 127 8.90 8.24 -17.21
C LEU A 127 9.82 7.82 -16.05
N LEU A 128 9.36 6.98 -15.13
CA LEU A 128 10.14 6.59 -13.95
C LEU A 128 11.52 6.02 -14.35
N GLU A 129 11.58 5.16 -15.36
CA GLU A 129 12.84 4.63 -15.91
C GLU A 129 13.72 5.69 -16.58
N GLN A 130 13.10 6.67 -17.25
CA GLN A 130 13.82 7.71 -18.01
C GLN A 130 14.44 8.74 -17.06
N ILE A 131 13.77 8.99 -15.94
CA ILE A 131 14.19 9.96 -14.95
C ILE A 131 15.15 9.33 -13.94
N VAL A 132 14.82 8.15 -13.40
CA VAL A 132 15.65 7.51 -12.37
C VAL A 132 16.87 6.83 -12.99
N GLY A 133 16.73 6.30 -14.20
CA GLY A 133 17.76 5.55 -14.92
C GLY A 133 17.37 4.08 -15.12
N PRO A 134 18.05 3.40 -16.06
CA PRO A 134 17.82 1.97 -16.31
C PRO A 134 18.26 1.14 -15.09
N THR A 135 17.62 0.00 -14.88
CA THR A 135 18.09 -0.96 -13.87
C THR A 135 19.48 -1.47 -14.19
N MET A 136 20.25 -1.77 -13.16
CA MET A 136 21.59 -2.37 -13.26
C MET A 136 21.50 -3.81 -13.78
N ASP A 137 22.65 -4.36 -14.19
CA ASP A 137 22.80 -5.70 -14.76
C ASP A 137 23.35 -6.73 -13.75
N ARG A 138 23.40 -8.01 -14.16
CA ARG A 138 24.06 -9.11 -13.45
C ARG A 138 23.55 -9.29 -12.01
N LEU A 139 24.46 -9.27 -11.04
CA LEU A 139 24.17 -9.38 -9.60
C LEU A 139 23.16 -8.32 -9.14
N HIS A 140 23.17 -7.17 -9.79
CA HIS A 140 22.30 -6.05 -9.48
C HIS A 140 21.09 -5.97 -10.41
N ALA A 141 20.76 -7.03 -11.16
CA ALA A 141 19.62 -7.07 -12.07
C ALA A 141 18.32 -6.55 -11.39
N GLY A 142 17.72 -5.52 -11.98
CA GLY A 142 16.51 -4.87 -11.46
C GLY A 142 16.75 -3.79 -10.38
N ARG A 143 17.99 -3.56 -9.94
CA ARG A 143 18.36 -2.52 -8.96
C ARG A 143 18.41 -1.17 -9.68
N LEU A 144 17.87 -0.13 -9.07
CA LEU A 144 17.96 1.22 -9.62
C LEU A 144 19.31 1.87 -9.26
N PRO A 145 19.95 2.57 -10.22
CA PRO A 145 21.17 3.32 -9.94
C PRO A 145 20.88 4.44 -8.95
N ASP A 146 21.85 4.74 -8.09
CA ASP A 146 21.78 5.79 -7.05
C ASP A 146 20.74 5.54 -5.94
N PHE A 147 20.13 4.36 -5.90
CA PHE A 147 19.18 3.97 -4.87
C PHE A 147 19.87 3.15 -3.78
N ASN A 148 19.87 3.65 -2.55
CA ASN A 148 20.43 2.97 -1.38
C ASN A 148 19.37 2.10 -0.68
N TYR A 149 19.08 0.92 -1.23
CA TYR A 149 18.05 0.01 -0.69
C TYR A 149 18.31 -0.37 0.76
N GLU A 150 19.55 -0.64 1.09
CA GLU A 150 19.97 -1.21 2.37
C GLU A 150 19.89 -0.17 3.51
N GLY A 151 20.14 1.10 3.20
CA GLY A 151 20.19 2.19 4.19
C GLY A 151 18.84 2.84 4.52
N VAL A 152 17.76 2.55 3.78
CA VAL A 152 16.49 3.28 3.87
C VAL A 152 15.84 3.26 5.27
N LEU A 153 15.92 2.14 6.01
CA LEU A 153 15.37 2.01 7.36
C LEU A 153 16.42 2.09 8.49
N GLY A 154 17.66 2.42 8.16
CA GLY A 154 18.68 2.72 9.17
C GLY A 154 20.10 2.65 8.63
N ALA A 155 20.89 3.66 8.97
CA ALA A 155 22.32 3.69 8.79
C ALA A 155 23.09 2.95 9.90
N ALA A 156 22.40 2.52 10.97
CA ALA A 156 22.97 1.77 12.09
C ALA A 156 22.56 0.28 12.00
N ASP A 157 23.55 -0.62 12.12
CA ASP A 157 23.53 -2.03 11.70
C ASP A 157 22.32 -2.90 12.11
N GLN A 158 21.53 -2.51 13.12
CA GLN A 158 20.44 -3.34 13.65
C GLN A 158 19.13 -3.29 12.83
N SER A 159 18.94 -2.31 11.96
CA SER A 159 17.73 -2.19 11.10
C SER A 159 18.01 -2.23 9.61
N ARG A 160 19.27 -2.51 9.22
CA ARG A 160 19.66 -2.70 7.82
C ARG A 160 18.99 -3.95 7.26
N ILE A 161 18.39 -3.82 6.08
CA ILE A 161 17.74 -4.93 5.36
C ILE A 161 18.55 -5.17 4.09
N ASP A 162 19.47 -6.12 4.17
CA ASP A 162 20.35 -6.49 3.07
C ASP A 162 19.76 -7.67 2.28
N ILE A 163 18.94 -7.33 1.28
CA ILE A 163 18.39 -8.30 0.32
C ILE A 163 19.40 -8.64 -0.78
N GLU A 164 20.32 -7.73 -1.08
CA GLU A 164 21.31 -7.88 -2.15
C GLU A 164 22.24 -9.06 -1.90
N SER A 165 22.73 -9.22 -0.67
CA SER A 165 23.60 -10.33 -0.27
C SER A 165 22.95 -11.72 -0.35
N LEU A 166 21.64 -11.79 -0.55
CA LEU A 166 20.88 -13.03 -0.72
C LEU A 166 20.79 -13.47 -2.19
N TRP A 167 21.18 -12.61 -3.14
CA TRP A 167 21.33 -12.99 -4.53
C TRP A 167 22.73 -13.61 -4.75
N SER A 168 22.81 -14.71 -5.49
CA SER A 168 24.04 -15.46 -5.67
C SER A 168 25.13 -14.64 -6.36
N LYS A 169 26.39 -14.86 -5.95
CA LYS A 169 27.53 -14.00 -6.28
C LYS A 169 28.05 -14.22 -7.71
N GLU A 170 28.83 -13.25 -8.18
CA GLU A 170 29.46 -13.27 -9.50
C GLU A 170 30.31 -14.55 -9.71
N GLY A 171 30.05 -15.28 -10.79
CA GLY A 171 30.69 -16.56 -11.13
C GLY A 171 29.71 -17.73 -11.23
N ASP A 172 28.54 -17.65 -10.60
CA ASP A 172 27.47 -18.60 -10.84
C ASP A 172 26.87 -18.35 -12.23
N SER A 173 26.71 -19.42 -13.01
CA SER A 173 26.07 -19.33 -14.33
C SER A 173 24.63 -18.80 -14.26
N ARG A 174 24.01 -18.79 -13.08
CA ARG A 174 22.65 -18.29 -12.81
C ARG A 174 22.58 -17.55 -11.47
N PRO A 175 22.18 -16.28 -11.44
CA PRO A 175 21.78 -15.62 -10.21
C PRO A 175 20.56 -16.33 -9.61
N ASP A 176 20.67 -16.84 -8.38
CA ASP A 176 19.56 -17.41 -7.61
C ASP A 176 19.38 -16.67 -6.28
N PHE A 177 18.20 -16.78 -5.68
CA PHE A 177 17.91 -16.18 -4.38
C PHE A 177 18.04 -17.23 -3.27
N ASP A 178 18.88 -16.97 -2.28
CA ASP A 178 19.09 -17.86 -1.14
C ASP A 178 17.94 -17.73 -0.14
N TRP A 179 16.86 -18.46 -0.43
CA TRP A 179 15.65 -18.54 0.37
C TRP A 179 15.89 -19.06 1.79
N LEU A 180 16.84 -19.99 1.96
CA LEU A 180 17.12 -20.60 3.26
C LEU A 180 17.89 -19.61 4.14
N GLU A 181 18.87 -18.92 3.59
CA GLU A 181 19.59 -17.85 4.30
C GLU A 181 18.67 -16.69 4.65
N TRP A 182 17.79 -16.28 3.72
CA TRP A 182 16.77 -15.27 3.96
C TRP A 182 15.89 -15.61 5.18
N GLN A 183 15.40 -16.85 5.24
CA GLN A 183 14.61 -17.33 6.37
C GLN A 183 15.44 -17.41 7.66
N ARG A 184 16.68 -17.91 7.58
CA ARG A 184 17.61 -18.01 8.72
C ARG A 184 17.93 -16.65 9.33
N ARG A 185 17.98 -15.59 8.53
CA ARG A 185 18.14 -14.20 8.97
C ARG A 185 16.87 -13.59 9.58
N GLY A 186 15.75 -14.31 9.61
CA GLY A 186 14.48 -13.81 10.13
C GLY A 186 13.91 -12.66 9.29
N LEU A 187 14.13 -12.72 7.97
CA LEU A 187 13.61 -11.75 7.01
C LEU A 187 12.27 -12.20 6.39
N ASP A 188 11.66 -13.27 6.89
CA ASP A 188 10.37 -13.82 6.44
C ASP A 188 9.25 -12.76 6.36
N TRP A 189 9.27 -11.81 7.29
CA TRP A 189 8.33 -10.70 7.34
C TRP A 189 8.38 -9.80 6.10
N THR A 190 9.50 -9.75 5.36
CA THR A 190 9.63 -8.91 4.14
C THR A 190 8.78 -9.42 2.99
N ALA A 191 8.42 -10.71 2.98
CA ALA A 191 7.57 -11.31 1.96
C ALA A 191 6.08 -11.26 2.32
N VAL A 192 5.72 -10.74 3.49
CA VAL A 192 4.31 -10.59 3.88
C VAL A 192 3.67 -9.44 3.11
N ARG A 193 2.40 -9.61 2.73
CA ARG A 193 1.58 -8.58 2.09
C ARG A 193 1.55 -7.27 2.91
N PRO A 194 1.98 -6.13 2.34
CA PRO A 194 2.02 -4.85 3.06
C PRO A 194 0.67 -4.11 3.10
N ASP A 195 -0.41 -4.71 2.60
CA ASP A 195 -1.78 -4.15 2.60
C ASP A 195 -2.68 -4.78 3.67
N VAL A 196 -2.13 -5.63 4.55
CA VAL A 196 -2.88 -6.27 5.64
C VAL A 196 -2.78 -5.44 6.92
N PHE A 197 -3.81 -4.64 7.18
CA PHE A 197 -3.90 -3.76 8.34
C PHE A 197 -4.38 -4.50 9.61
N PRO A 198 -3.96 -4.07 10.81
CA PRO A 198 -4.58 -4.50 12.07
C PRO A 198 -6.08 -4.24 12.06
N ARG A 199 -6.83 -5.05 12.81
CA ARG A 199 -8.28 -4.88 12.94
C ARG A 199 -8.57 -3.54 13.62
N PHE A 200 -9.23 -2.63 12.91
CA PHE A 200 -9.68 -1.36 13.47
C PHE A 200 -11.04 -1.54 14.18
N ARG A 201 -11.20 -0.92 15.34
CA ARG A 201 -12.46 -0.91 16.08
C ARG A 201 -13.03 0.50 16.11
N PRO A 202 -14.29 0.71 15.68
CA PRO A 202 -14.90 2.03 15.59
C PRO A 202 -15.15 2.67 16.96
N GLN A 203 -15.13 1.86 18.02
CA GLN A 203 -15.27 2.30 19.40
C GLN A 203 -14.38 1.43 20.29
N VAL A 204 -13.99 1.98 21.43
CA VAL A 204 -13.28 1.23 22.47
C VAL A 204 -14.23 0.21 23.09
N ALA A 205 -13.84 -1.06 23.06
CA ALA A 205 -14.70 -2.12 23.59
C ALA A 205 -14.93 -1.93 25.11
N PRO A 206 -16.18 -2.01 25.60
CA PRO A 206 -16.48 -1.83 27.03
C PRO A 206 -15.69 -2.78 27.94
N THR A 207 -15.40 -4.00 27.45
CA THR A 207 -14.58 -4.99 28.15
C THR A 207 -13.15 -4.54 28.41
N ARG A 208 -12.57 -3.69 27.55
CA ARG A 208 -11.24 -3.11 27.76
C ARG A 208 -11.22 -2.07 28.87
N ILE A 209 -12.31 -1.33 29.03
CA ILE A 209 -12.47 -0.36 30.12
C ILE A 209 -12.75 -1.11 31.42
N SER A 210 -13.71 -2.05 31.41
CA SER A 210 -14.08 -2.78 32.63
C SER A 210 -12.96 -3.67 33.19
N SER A 211 -12.12 -4.25 32.32
CA SER A 211 -10.95 -5.03 32.75
C SER A 211 -9.88 -4.21 33.48
N LEU A 212 -9.91 -2.88 33.41
CA LEU A 212 -9.02 -2.04 34.21
C LEU A 212 -9.42 -2.06 35.70
N GLY A 213 -10.69 -2.33 36.02
CA GLY A 213 -11.24 -2.19 37.37
C GLY A 213 -11.41 -0.72 37.76
N ALA A 214 -11.77 -0.47 39.03
CA ALA A 214 -11.93 0.88 39.56
C ALA A 214 -10.61 1.67 39.48
N LEU A 215 -10.74 2.96 39.18
CA LEU A 215 -9.63 3.89 39.29
C LEU A 215 -9.17 3.98 40.76
N PRO A 216 -7.86 4.09 41.02
CA PRO A 216 -7.36 4.30 42.38
C PRO A 216 -7.93 5.62 42.94
N GLU A 217 -8.32 5.63 44.21
CA GLU A 217 -8.85 6.83 44.88
C GLU A 217 -7.78 7.94 45.02
N SER A 218 -6.52 7.54 45.21
CA SER A 218 -5.37 8.44 45.24
C SER A 218 -4.20 7.84 44.49
N ALA A 219 -3.43 8.70 43.83
CA ALA A 219 -2.17 8.35 43.21
C ALA A 219 -1.07 9.23 43.80
N GLU A 220 0.08 8.64 44.15
CA GLU A 220 1.22 9.36 44.72
C GLU A 220 2.29 9.68 43.66
N ASP A 221 2.19 9.06 42.48
CA ASP A 221 3.15 9.24 41.40
C ASP A 221 3.01 10.60 40.71
N ILE A 222 4.14 11.29 40.56
CA ILE A 222 4.24 12.67 40.05
C ILE A 222 3.55 12.82 38.70
N ILE A 223 3.62 11.82 37.81
CA ILE A 223 3.03 11.88 36.47
C ILE A 223 1.51 11.73 36.58
N THR A 224 1.03 10.79 37.39
CA THR A 224 -0.41 10.53 37.54
C THR A 224 -1.18 11.61 38.31
N ILE A 225 -0.50 12.43 39.11
CA ILE A 225 -1.11 13.58 39.81
C ILE A 225 -1.13 14.87 38.98
N GLN A 226 -0.45 14.91 37.82
CA GLN A 226 -0.47 16.11 36.99
C GLN A 226 -1.89 16.40 36.47
N PRO A 227 -2.27 17.68 36.35
CA PRO A 227 -3.49 18.05 35.64
C PRO A 227 -3.51 17.46 34.22
N LEU A 228 -4.69 17.04 33.75
CA LEU A 228 -4.85 16.47 32.41
C LEU A 228 -4.33 17.42 31.32
N ASP A 229 -4.50 18.73 31.49
CA ASP A 229 -4.02 19.75 30.55
C ASP A 229 -2.50 19.72 30.39
N VAL A 230 -1.76 19.52 31.49
CA VAL A 230 -0.30 19.36 31.46
C VAL A 230 0.06 18.10 30.69
N LEU A 231 -0.62 16.98 30.93
CA LEU A 231 -0.40 15.74 30.17
C LEU A 231 -0.73 15.94 28.68
N HIS A 232 -1.82 16.63 28.33
CA HIS A 232 -2.16 16.95 26.95
C HIS A 232 -1.05 17.73 26.21
N VAL A 233 -0.36 18.62 26.92
CA VAL A 233 0.78 19.39 26.38
C VAL A 233 2.03 18.53 26.24
N LEU A 234 2.29 17.62 27.18
CA LEU A 234 3.50 16.78 27.18
C LEU A 234 3.41 15.63 26.16
N LEU A 235 2.23 15.02 26.02
CA LEU A 235 2.06 13.82 25.20
C LEU A 235 2.57 13.96 23.76
N PRO A 236 2.36 15.06 23.03
CA PRO A 236 2.90 15.26 21.68
C PRO A 236 4.43 15.18 21.55
N TYR A 237 5.19 15.49 22.61
CA TYR A 237 6.66 15.47 22.58
C TYR A 237 7.28 14.07 22.64
N LEU A 238 6.48 13.05 22.97
CA LEU A 238 6.93 11.67 23.01
C LEU A 238 7.01 11.08 21.60
N ASP A 239 7.99 10.22 21.34
CA ASP A 239 7.92 9.33 20.17
C ASP A 239 6.79 8.29 20.35
N ASN A 240 6.38 7.62 19.27
CA ASN A 240 5.26 6.67 19.33
C ASN A 240 5.49 5.50 20.30
N ARG A 241 6.74 5.02 20.45
CA ARG A 241 7.08 3.95 21.40
C ARG A 241 6.96 4.45 22.83
N SER A 242 7.54 5.60 23.13
CA SER A 242 7.49 6.25 24.44
C SER A 242 6.07 6.61 24.83
N PHE A 243 5.26 7.11 23.89
CA PHE A 243 3.84 7.39 24.07
C PHE A 243 3.04 6.14 24.46
N VAL A 244 3.16 5.06 23.67
CA VAL A 244 2.46 3.79 23.96
C VAL A 244 2.92 3.19 25.28
N ASN A 245 4.23 3.23 25.56
CA ASN A 245 4.79 2.71 26.81
C ASN A 245 4.28 3.50 28.02
N LEU A 246 4.36 4.83 27.99
CA LEU A 246 3.89 5.71 29.07
C LEU A 246 2.42 5.43 29.38
N LEU A 247 1.57 5.47 28.36
CA LEU A 247 0.13 5.22 28.52
C LEU A 247 -0.20 3.79 28.93
N SER A 248 0.75 2.86 28.78
CA SER A 248 0.59 1.46 29.22
C SER A 248 1.15 1.19 30.61
N THR A 249 1.80 2.15 31.28
CA THR A 249 2.49 1.92 32.57
C THR A 249 1.56 1.58 33.72
N CYS A 250 0.51 2.38 33.92
CA CYS A 250 -0.40 2.25 35.06
C CYS A 250 -1.88 2.26 34.63
N ARG A 251 -2.75 1.88 35.57
CA ARG A 251 -4.20 1.79 35.34
C ARG A 251 -4.81 3.14 34.97
N THR A 252 -4.42 4.21 35.67
CA THR A 252 -4.93 5.57 35.45
C THR A 252 -4.61 6.06 34.05
N LEU A 253 -3.34 6.03 33.64
CA LEU A 253 -2.93 6.48 32.30
C LEU A 253 -3.54 5.61 31.20
N ARG A 254 -3.68 4.30 31.44
CA ARG A 254 -4.35 3.41 30.48
C ARG A 254 -5.84 3.73 30.35
N HIS A 255 -6.52 4.05 31.44
CA HIS A 255 -7.90 4.51 31.40
C HIS A 255 -8.02 5.80 30.57
N GLN A 256 -7.12 6.77 30.79
CA GLN A 256 -7.08 7.99 29.98
C GLN A 256 -6.77 7.71 28.50
N ALA A 257 -5.87 6.77 28.21
CA ALA A 257 -5.57 6.33 26.85
C ALA A 257 -6.80 5.77 26.11
N LEU A 258 -7.66 5.05 26.84
CA LEU A 258 -8.89 4.46 26.32
C LEU A 258 -10.06 5.43 26.23
N THR A 259 -9.96 6.62 26.82
CA THR A 259 -11.07 7.59 26.89
C THR A 259 -10.62 8.93 26.32
N ILE A 260 -9.91 9.73 27.11
CA ILE A 260 -9.57 11.13 26.80
C ILE A 260 -8.48 11.26 25.73
N PHE A 261 -7.50 10.36 25.68
CA PHE A 261 -6.32 10.50 24.81
C PHE A 261 -6.43 9.76 23.45
N GLN A 262 -7.63 9.31 23.05
CA GLN A 262 -7.84 8.76 21.70
C GLN A 262 -7.47 9.75 20.58
N PRO A 263 -7.76 11.07 20.66
CA PRO A 263 -7.36 12.03 19.64
C PRO A 263 -5.84 12.11 19.43
N HIS A 264 -5.05 11.99 20.51
CA HIS A 264 -3.59 11.92 20.41
C HIS A 264 -3.13 10.67 19.67
N SER A 265 -3.74 9.52 19.99
CA SER A 265 -3.45 8.26 19.30
C SER A 265 -3.82 8.33 17.81
N ARG A 266 -4.99 8.90 17.49
CA ARG A 266 -5.44 9.11 16.11
C ARG A 266 -4.45 9.97 15.33
N LYS A 267 -4.10 11.14 15.87
CA LYS A 267 -3.15 12.06 15.25
C LYS A 267 -1.84 11.35 14.91
N ARG A 268 -1.27 10.61 15.85
CA ARG A 268 -0.03 9.84 15.66
C ARG A 268 -0.15 8.77 14.57
N VAL A 269 -1.25 8.00 14.54
CA VAL A 269 -1.47 6.99 13.50
C VAL A 269 -1.55 7.65 12.12
N LEU A 270 -2.25 8.77 11.98
CA LEU A 270 -2.38 9.47 10.71
C LEU A 270 -1.05 10.09 10.26
N GLU A 271 -0.27 10.66 11.18
CA GLU A 271 1.06 11.23 10.90
C GLU A 271 2.08 10.19 10.40
N LEU A 272 1.92 8.91 10.76
CA LEU A 272 2.78 7.85 10.24
C LEU A 272 2.63 7.69 8.72
N GLY A 273 1.45 7.97 8.14
CA GLY A 273 1.13 7.78 6.72
C GLY A 273 1.06 6.30 6.31
N TRP A 274 2.14 5.55 6.50
CA TRP A 274 2.20 4.11 6.22
C TRP A 274 1.29 3.27 7.13
N ALA A 275 0.85 3.80 8.26
CA ALA A 275 -0.01 3.08 9.20
C ALA A 275 -1.47 3.01 8.74
N VAL A 276 -1.84 3.70 7.67
CA VAL A 276 -3.21 3.70 7.11
C VAL A 276 -3.21 3.22 5.67
N PRO A 277 -4.35 2.72 5.16
CA PRO A 277 -4.51 2.42 3.74
C PRO A 277 -4.38 3.70 2.90
N THR A 278 -3.81 3.53 1.71
CA THR A 278 -3.87 4.52 0.64
C THR A 278 -5.30 4.69 0.15
N ASP A 279 -5.59 5.78 -0.57
CA ASP A 279 -6.92 6.02 -1.11
C ASP A 279 -7.43 4.89 -2.01
N VAL A 280 -6.54 4.26 -2.78
CA VAL A 280 -6.86 3.13 -3.66
C VAL A 280 -7.21 1.89 -2.85
N GLU A 281 -6.34 1.50 -1.91
CA GLU A 281 -6.60 0.36 -1.00
C GLU A 281 -7.91 0.56 -0.24
N TYR A 282 -8.17 1.79 0.20
CA TYR A 282 -9.39 2.15 0.91
C TYR A 282 -10.64 2.08 0.02
N ALA A 283 -10.58 2.64 -1.19
CA ALA A 283 -11.67 2.59 -2.15
C ALA A 283 -12.04 1.15 -2.52
N GLU A 284 -11.04 0.28 -2.72
CA GLU A 284 -11.27 -1.14 -2.96
C GLU A 284 -11.92 -1.84 -1.77
N PHE A 285 -11.47 -1.53 -0.56
CA PHE A 285 -12.07 -2.09 0.66
C PHE A 285 -13.55 -1.71 0.78
N VAL A 286 -13.88 -0.44 0.59
CA VAL A 286 -15.26 0.07 0.63
C VAL A 286 -16.10 -0.57 -0.48
N LYS A 287 -15.54 -0.76 -1.69
CA LYS A 287 -16.23 -1.45 -2.78
C LYS A 287 -16.58 -2.90 -2.44
N ARG A 288 -15.68 -3.62 -1.76
CA ARG A 288 -15.88 -5.02 -1.35
C ARG A 288 -16.78 -5.14 -0.12
N ASN A 289 -16.78 -4.12 0.74
CA ASN A 289 -17.51 -4.07 2.00
C ASN A 289 -18.29 -2.75 2.06
N PRO A 290 -19.34 -2.59 1.24
CA PRO A 290 -20.12 -1.37 1.26
C PRO A 290 -20.73 -1.16 2.66
N PRO A 291 -20.77 0.09 3.15
CA PRO A 291 -21.50 0.38 4.39
C PRO A 291 -22.97 -0.07 4.22
N PRO A 292 -23.65 -0.47 5.30
CA PRO A 292 -25.06 -0.79 5.20
C PRO A 292 -25.82 0.40 4.59
N PRO A 293 -26.85 0.14 3.78
CA PRO A 293 -27.71 1.21 3.30
C PRO A 293 -28.25 1.98 4.51
N VAL A 294 -28.19 3.31 4.46
CA VAL A 294 -28.91 4.16 5.41
C VAL A 294 -30.34 3.66 5.44
N ALA A 295 -30.85 3.35 6.63
CA ALA A 295 -32.23 2.92 6.79
C ALA A 295 -33.12 4.04 6.22
N THR A 296 -33.63 3.85 5.01
CA THR A 296 -34.65 4.72 4.45
C THR A 296 -35.84 4.62 5.39
N SER A 297 -36.17 5.74 6.04
CA SER A 297 -37.32 5.82 6.93
C SER A 297 -38.58 5.34 6.18
N PRO A 298 -39.49 4.62 6.85
CA PRO A 298 -40.65 4.03 6.21
C PRO A 298 -41.52 5.12 5.58
N THR A 299 -41.92 4.85 4.34
CA THR A 299 -42.87 5.64 3.56
C THR A 299 -44.09 6.02 4.40
N THR A 300 -44.43 7.31 4.36
CA THR A 300 -45.57 7.96 5.01
C THR A 300 -46.86 7.13 4.97
N PRO A 301 -47.66 7.10 6.06
CA PRO A 301 -48.92 6.39 6.09
C PRO A 301 -49.95 7.05 5.19
N THR A 302 -50.59 6.23 4.35
CA THR A 302 -51.84 6.55 3.67
C THR A 302 -52.88 7.02 4.69
N SER A 303 -53.43 8.22 4.51
CA SER A 303 -54.62 8.72 5.22
C SER A 303 -55.81 8.80 4.25
N PRO A 304 -57.07 8.99 4.69
CA PRO A 304 -57.77 8.35 5.80
C PRO A 304 -59.15 7.81 5.35
N THR A 305 -59.76 6.90 6.14
CA THR A 305 -61.21 6.66 6.08
C THR A 305 -61.87 7.32 7.30
N GLU A 306 -62.92 8.08 7.02
CA GLU A 306 -63.72 8.90 7.93
C GLU A 306 -64.22 8.16 9.19
N HIS A 307 -64.20 8.83 10.35
CA HIS A 307 -65.36 8.93 11.26
C HIS A 307 -65.13 9.91 12.44
N LYS A 308 -66.02 10.92 12.51
CA LYS A 308 -66.65 11.61 13.68
C LYS A 308 -65.88 11.95 14.97
N ALA A 309 -65.79 13.28 15.17
CA ALA A 309 -66.19 14.13 16.32
C ALA A 309 -65.86 13.71 17.78
N GLY A 310 -65.05 14.55 18.44
CA GLY A 310 -64.88 14.67 19.90
C GLY A 310 -63.87 15.76 20.24
N GLU A 311 -64.18 16.57 21.25
CA GLU A 311 -63.59 17.88 21.57
C GLU A 311 -62.18 17.88 22.20
N ALA A 312 -61.50 19.02 22.00
CA ALA A 312 -60.55 19.76 22.85
C ALA A 312 -59.49 19.00 23.68
N GLU A 313 -58.20 19.29 23.41
CA GLU A 313 -57.38 20.13 24.30
C GLU A 313 -55.97 20.39 23.71
N SER A 314 -55.45 21.55 24.07
CA SER A 314 -54.23 22.21 23.61
C SER A 314 -52.94 21.56 24.14
N GLY A 315 -51.92 21.45 23.28
CA GLY A 315 -50.54 21.18 23.67
C GLY A 315 -49.58 21.59 22.57
N GLU A 316 -49.01 22.79 22.68
CA GLU A 316 -47.86 23.23 21.88
C GLU A 316 -46.62 22.47 22.33
N GLU A 317 -46.15 21.52 21.52
CA GLU A 317 -44.83 20.91 21.70
C GLU A 317 -43.95 21.24 20.49
N SER A 318 -43.11 22.26 20.70
CA SER A 318 -42.05 22.69 19.79
C SER A 318 -41.02 21.57 19.61
N THR A 319 -41.24 20.70 18.62
CA THR A 319 -40.22 19.80 18.12
C THR A 319 -39.26 20.57 17.22
N SER A 320 -38.09 20.88 17.78
CA SER A 320 -36.95 21.41 17.02
C SER A 320 -36.55 20.37 15.97
N ILE A 321 -36.86 20.65 14.71
CA ILE A 321 -36.37 19.90 13.56
C ILE A 321 -34.87 20.21 13.44
N GLN A 322 -34.02 19.31 13.94
CA GLN A 322 -32.63 19.31 13.54
C GLN A 322 -32.54 18.90 12.07
N PRO A 323 -31.63 19.50 11.27
CA PRO A 323 -31.45 19.09 9.89
C PRO A 323 -30.91 17.67 9.88
N TRP A 324 -31.68 16.74 9.34
CA TRP A 324 -31.25 15.38 9.07
C TRP A 324 -30.24 15.45 7.93
N THR A 325 -28.96 15.52 8.27
CA THR A 325 -27.91 15.15 7.32
C THR A 325 -27.98 13.64 7.17
N ASP A 326 -28.22 13.16 5.94
CA ASP A 326 -28.03 11.77 5.52
C ASP A 326 -26.54 11.37 5.66
N GLU A 327 -26.03 11.36 6.89
CA GLU A 327 -24.71 10.82 7.19
C GLU A 327 -24.83 9.30 7.24
N LEU A 328 -24.37 8.67 6.17
CA LEU A 328 -24.10 7.24 6.10
C LEU A 328 -23.45 6.76 7.41
N ASP A 329 -24.03 5.73 8.05
CA ASP A 329 -23.46 5.12 9.26
C ASP A 329 -22.18 4.35 8.90
N PHE A 330 -21.06 5.06 8.94
CA PHE A 330 -19.74 4.51 8.70
C PHE A 330 -19.12 3.88 9.95
N SER A 331 -19.86 3.76 11.06
CA SER A 331 -19.35 3.11 12.28
C SER A 331 -18.97 1.64 12.05
N LEU A 332 -19.41 1.02 10.95
CA LEU A 332 -19.05 -0.35 10.60
C LEU A 332 -17.77 -0.49 9.76
N VAL A 333 -17.16 0.61 9.33
CA VAL A 333 -15.93 0.53 8.53
C VAL A 333 -14.75 0.12 9.41
N ALA A 334 -14.41 -1.17 9.37
CA ALA A 334 -13.33 -1.80 10.15
C ALA A 334 -11.91 -1.50 9.64
N MET A 335 -11.71 -0.36 8.96
CA MET A 335 -10.44 0.05 8.37
C MET A 335 -10.10 1.46 8.81
N SER A 336 -8.87 1.66 9.31
CA SER A 336 -8.36 2.91 9.85
C SER A 336 -8.05 3.92 8.73
N HIS A 337 -8.98 4.83 8.43
CA HIS A 337 -8.84 5.83 7.37
C HIS A 337 -9.39 7.19 7.81
N PRO A 338 -8.71 8.32 7.53
CA PRO A 338 -9.11 9.64 8.03
C PRO A 338 -10.52 10.06 7.62
N LYS A 339 -11.00 9.59 6.45
CA LYS A 339 -12.30 10.00 5.88
C LYS A 339 -13.51 9.50 6.67
N HIS A 340 -13.47 8.28 7.19
CA HIS A 340 -14.66 7.64 7.78
C HIS A 340 -14.42 7.03 9.16
N SER A 341 -13.18 6.95 9.65
CA SER A 341 -12.93 6.43 10.99
C SER A 341 -13.29 7.46 12.07
N PRO A 342 -14.11 7.09 13.07
CA PRO A 342 -14.51 7.98 14.17
C PRO A 342 -13.32 8.56 14.93
N PHE A 343 -13.48 9.77 15.50
CA PHE A 343 -12.43 10.41 16.30
C PHE A 343 -12.14 9.67 17.61
N ASP A 344 -13.17 9.04 18.18
CA ASP A 344 -13.20 8.29 19.44
C ASP A 344 -13.05 6.78 19.27
N ALA A 345 -12.75 6.32 18.04
CA ALA A 345 -12.40 4.94 17.77
C ALA A 345 -11.18 4.48 18.57
N ASP A 346 -10.92 3.16 18.59
CA ASP A 346 -9.86 2.57 19.40
C ASP A 346 -8.46 2.73 18.76
N TRP A 347 -8.08 3.99 18.52
CA TRP A 347 -6.82 4.39 17.91
C TRP A 347 -5.62 4.00 18.76
N PHE A 348 -5.75 4.02 20.09
CA PHE A 348 -4.69 3.58 20.99
C PHE A 348 -4.36 2.09 20.80
N LEU A 349 -5.38 1.22 20.70
CA LEU A 349 -5.16 -0.19 20.39
C LEU A 349 -4.51 -0.34 19.02
N TYR A 350 -5.02 0.37 18.01
CA TYR A 350 -4.50 0.32 16.66
C TYR A 350 -3.01 0.71 16.62
N LEU A 351 -2.65 1.84 17.23
CA LEU A 351 -1.27 2.33 17.33
C LEU A 351 -0.36 1.30 18.02
N SER A 352 -0.85 0.62 19.06
CA SER A 352 -0.07 -0.43 19.74
C SER A 352 0.17 -1.67 18.87
N GLN A 353 -0.74 -1.97 17.95
CA GLN A 353 -0.69 -3.15 17.07
C GLN A 353 0.10 -2.88 15.79
N VAL A 354 0.00 -1.67 15.23
CA VAL A 354 0.60 -1.32 13.93
C VAL A 354 2.13 -1.46 13.93
N HIS A 355 2.77 -1.39 15.08
CA HIS A 355 4.22 -1.61 15.22
C HIS A 355 4.62 -3.07 15.45
N ARG A 356 3.66 -3.98 15.66
CA ARG A 356 3.92 -5.38 16.08
C ARG A 356 3.68 -6.40 14.99
N THR A 357 2.81 -6.12 14.02
CA THR A 357 2.47 -7.09 12.98
C THR A 357 3.54 -7.13 11.88
N GLN A 358 3.82 -8.32 11.36
CA GLN A 358 4.78 -8.50 10.25
C GLN A 358 4.36 -7.72 9.00
N ALA A 359 3.06 -7.70 8.68
CA ALA A 359 2.53 -6.97 7.54
C ALA A 359 2.81 -5.46 7.63
N MET A 360 2.64 -4.86 8.81
CA MET A 360 2.91 -3.43 8.99
C MET A 360 4.41 -3.12 9.08
N ARG A 361 5.21 -4.07 9.59
CA ARG A 361 6.67 -3.99 9.48
C ARG A 361 7.12 -3.97 8.01
N CYS A 362 6.56 -4.87 7.19
CA CYS A 362 6.79 -4.91 5.74
C CYS A 362 6.35 -3.61 5.07
N ARG A 363 5.12 -3.16 5.36
CA ARG A 363 4.57 -1.91 4.81
C ARG A 363 5.45 -0.70 5.12
N ARG A 364 5.90 -0.55 6.37
CA ARG A 364 6.81 0.54 6.76
C ARG A 364 8.11 0.52 5.95
N TRP A 365 8.66 -0.67 5.69
CA TRP A 365 9.85 -0.82 4.86
C TRP A 365 9.61 -0.45 3.39
N VAL A 366 8.58 -1.04 2.77
CA VAL A 366 8.20 -0.72 1.38
C VAL A 366 7.86 0.76 1.21
N TRP A 367 7.19 1.35 2.19
CA TRP A 367 6.86 2.78 2.21
C TRP A 367 8.10 3.66 2.25
N ALA A 368 9.08 3.32 3.10
CA ALA A 368 10.33 4.05 3.16
C ALA A 368 11.11 3.93 1.84
N LEU A 369 11.11 2.75 1.21
CA LEU A 369 11.72 2.54 -0.12
C LEU A 369 11.01 3.41 -1.18
N ALA A 370 9.68 3.41 -1.18
CA ALA A 370 8.89 4.21 -2.11
C ALA A 370 9.14 5.71 -1.94
N LYS A 371 9.26 6.18 -0.68
CA LYS A 371 9.57 7.57 -0.36
C LYS A 371 10.95 7.98 -0.87
N GLU A 372 11.94 7.12 -0.69
CA GLU A 372 13.30 7.38 -1.22
C GLU A 372 13.30 7.40 -2.76
N LEU A 373 12.54 6.52 -3.41
CA LEU A 373 12.46 6.48 -4.87
C LEU A 373 11.80 7.74 -5.40
N THR A 374 10.75 8.18 -4.72
CA THR A 374 10.02 9.40 -5.02
C THR A 374 10.92 10.62 -4.88
N ARG A 375 11.76 10.68 -3.82
CA ARG A 375 12.76 11.73 -3.65
C ARG A 375 13.73 11.78 -4.83
N ILE A 376 14.37 10.65 -5.16
CA ILE A 376 15.31 10.55 -6.29
C ILE A 376 14.63 10.94 -7.61
N TYR A 377 13.40 10.47 -7.84
CA TYR A 377 12.61 10.82 -9.01
C TYR A 377 12.39 12.33 -9.11
N HIS A 378 11.93 12.99 -8.04
CA HIS A 378 11.69 14.42 -8.07
C HIS A 378 12.97 15.24 -8.25
N ASP A 379 14.06 14.86 -7.57
CA ASP A 379 15.36 15.53 -7.70
C ASP A 379 15.88 15.43 -9.15
N LYS A 380 15.90 14.22 -9.72
CA LYS A 380 16.34 14.01 -11.11
C LYS A 380 15.38 14.62 -12.13
N ARG A 381 14.08 14.63 -11.86
CA ARG A 381 13.09 15.28 -12.74
C ARG A 381 13.31 16.79 -12.78
N ALA A 382 13.52 17.42 -11.63
CA ALA A 382 13.74 18.86 -11.52
C ALA A 382 15.05 19.28 -12.21
N ALA A 383 16.10 18.48 -12.10
CA ALA A 383 17.38 18.72 -12.78
C ALA A 383 17.38 18.32 -14.27
N GLY A 384 16.42 17.50 -14.70
CA GLY A 384 16.39 16.87 -16.01
C GLY A 384 15.48 17.56 -17.03
N PRO A 385 15.41 17.03 -18.27
CA PRO A 385 14.62 17.62 -19.35
C PRO A 385 13.09 17.52 -19.15
N TYR A 386 12.64 16.75 -18.16
CA TYR A 386 11.22 16.52 -17.83
C TYR A 386 10.70 17.42 -16.70
N GLY A 387 11.53 18.32 -16.17
CA GLY A 387 11.11 19.32 -15.18
C GLY A 387 10.09 20.30 -15.75
N ASP A 388 9.09 20.68 -14.94
CA ASP A 388 8.08 21.64 -15.36
C ASP A 388 8.72 23.01 -15.65
N VAL A 389 8.21 23.71 -16.65
CA VAL A 389 8.69 25.03 -17.09
C VAL A 389 7.83 26.11 -16.44
N LEU A 390 8.47 27.15 -15.92
CA LEU A 390 7.77 28.34 -15.40
C LEU A 390 7.38 29.26 -16.55
N GLU A 391 6.10 29.60 -16.63
CA GLU A 391 5.56 30.58 -17.55
C GLU A 391 5.71 31.99 -16.96
N GLY A 392 5.61 33.03 -17.81
CA GLY A 392 5.83 34.43 -17.42
C GLY A 392 4.85 34.97 -16.38
N ASP A 393 3.72 34.28 -16.17
CA ASP A 393 2.70 34.57 -15.16
C ASP A 393 2.91 33.81 -13.83
N GLY A 394 3.98 32.99 -13.74
CA GLY A 394 4.24 32.11 -12.60
C GLY A 394 3.54 30.75 -12.68
N GLY A 395 2.78 30.47 -13.74
CA GLY A 395 2.21 29.17 -14.05
C GLY A 395 3.30 28.11 -14.29
N ARG A 396 3.00 26.85 -13.96
CA ARG A 396 3.88 25.72 -14.29
C ARG A 396 3.25 24.90 -15.40
N THR A 397 3.98 24.69 -16.49
CA THR A 397 3.53 23.80 -17.58
C THR A 397 4.53 22.70 -17.89
N LYS A 398 4.04 21.61 -18.48
CA LYS A 398 4.86 20.44 -18.80
C LYS A 398 5.92 20.80 -19.83
N SER A 399 7.13 20.27 -19.63
CA SER A 399 8.27 20.53 -20.50
C SER A 399 8.04 20.04 -21.94
N PRO A 400 8.76 20.59 -22.94
CA PRO A 400 8.74 20.07 -24.30
C PRO A 400 9.15 18.60 -24.41
N ALA A 401 10.06 18.11 -23.55
CA ALA A 401 10.44 16.71 -23.54
C ALA A 401 9.30 15.82 -23.03
N TRP A 402 8.60 16.27 -21.97
CA TRP A 402 7.41 15.58 -21.47
C TRP A 402 6.32 15.52 -22.53
N LYS A 403 6.02 16.63 -23.22
CA LYS A 403 4.99 16.68 -24.27
C LYS A 403 5.30 15.72 -25.42
N ARG A 404 6.57 15.65 -25.85
CA ARG A 404 7.01 14.67 -26.87
C ARG A 404 6.84 13.23 -26.39
N HIS A 405 7.21 12.95 -25.15
CA HIS A 405 7.00 11.63 -24.56
C HIS A 405 5.52 11.25 -24.49
N ALA A 406 4.68 12.18 -24.02
CA ALA A 406 3.23 12.01 -23.92
C ALA A 406 2.58 11.71 -25.28
N GLN A 407 3.05 12.33 -26.36
CA GLN A 407 2.57 12.07 -27.72
C GLN A 407 2.85 10.62 -28.15
N THR A 408 4.07 10.13 -27.92
CA THR A 408 4.45 8.73 -28.20
C THR A 408 3.67 7.77 -27.31
N ALA A 409 3.56 8.08 -26.02
CA ALA A 409 2.89 7.27 -25.02
C ALA A 409 1.37 7.17 -25.28
N SER A 410 0.75 8.20 -25.84
CA SER A 410 -0.67 8.20 -26.21
C SER A 410 -1.01 7.11 -27.22
N GLN A 411 -0.11 6.78 -28.16
CA GLN A 411 -0.33 5.68 -29.10
C GLN A 411 -0.39 4.33 -28.37
N GLN A 412 0.45 4.11 -27.36
CA GLN A 412 0.43 2.89 -26.56
C GLN A 412 -0.83 2.79 -25.69
N LEU A 413 -1.34 3.91 -25.19
CA LEU A 413 -2.59 3.95 -24.44
C LEU A 413 -3.79 3.58 -25.33
N MET A 414 -3.79 3.93 -26.62
CA MET A 414 -4.81 3.45 -27.56
C MET A 414 -4.77 1.93 -27.69
N ILE A 415 -3.57 1.34 -27.84
CA ILE A 415 -3.39 -0.12 -27.89
C ILE A 415 -3.92 -0.77 -26.61
N ARG A 416 -3.62 -0.20 -25.44
CA ARG A 416 -4.17 -0.66 -24.14
C ARG A 416 -5.70 -0.67 -24.15
N GLY A 417 -6.32 0.39 -24.64
CA GLY A 417 -7.77 0.48 -24.75
C GLY A 417 -8.36 -0.67 -25.57
N ILE A 418 -7.75 -0.99 -26.70
CA ILE A 418 -8.16 -2.11 -27.56
C ILE A 418 -8.01 -3.44 -26.81
N LEU A 419 -6.84 -3.68 -26.21
CA LEU A 419 -6.53 -4.93 -25.50
C LEU A 419 -7.44 -5.20 -24.30
N LEU A 420 -7.84 -4.17 -23.56
CA LEU A 420 -8.70 -4.31 -22.38
C LEU A 420 -10.20 -4.29 -22.73
N SER A 421 -10.59 -3.69 -23.86
CA SER A 421 -12.00 -3.59 -24.26
C SER A 421 -12.61 -4.93 -24.70
N THR A 422 -11.80 -5.85 -25.23
CA THR A 422 -12.24 -7.16 -25.76
C THR A 422 -12.79 -8.12 -24.70
N ARG A 423 -12.71 -7.78 -23.40
CA ARG A 423 -13.18 -8.62 -22.30
C ARG A 423 -14.24 -8.02 -21.39
N LYS A 424 -14.90 -6.89 -21.77
CA LYS A 424 -15.98 -6.28 -20.96
C LYS A 424 -17.18 -7.19 -20.64
N GLY A 425 -17.26 -8.41 -21.20
CA GLY A 425 -18.25 -9.44 -20.85
C GLY A 425 -17.85 -10.42 -19.75
N GLU A 426 -16.56 -10.50 -19.38
CA GLU A 426 -16.09 -11.34 -18.28
C GLU A 426 -16.03 -10.49 -17.00
N LYS A 427 -16.60 -10.98 -15.89
CA LYS A 427 -16.46 -10.30 -14.59
C LYS A 427 -14.97 -10.08 -14.33
N ASN A 428 -14.53 -8.82 -14.29
CA ASN A 428 -13.19 -8.47 -13.83
C ASN A 428 -12.95 -9.21 -12.51
N MET A 429 -12.00 -10.13 -12.50
CA MET A 429 -11.52 -10.74 -11.26
C MET A 429 -10.82 -9.63 -10.47
N SER A 430 -11.56 -8.94 -9.60
CA SER A 430 -10.97 -8.09 -8.59
C SER A 430 -10.36 -9.01 -7.53
N TRP A 431 -9.03 -9.02 -7.43
CA TRP A 431 -8.28 -9.86 -6.48
C TRP A 431 -8.24 -9.24 -5.09
#